data_AF-A0A0R2B974-F1
#
_entry.id   AF-A0A0R2B974-F1
#
_cell.length_a   1.000
_cell.length_b   1.000
_cell.length_c   1.000
_cell.angle_alpha   90.00
_cell.angle_beta   90.00
_cell.angle_gamma   90.00
#
_symmetry.space_group_name_H-M   'P 1'
#
loop_
_entity.id
_entity.type
_entity.pdbx_description
1 polymer ?
#
loop_
_entity_poly.entity_id
_entity_poly.type
_entity_poly.pdbx_seq_one_letter_code
_entity_poly.pdbx_strand_id
1 'polypeptide(L)'
;MYLSRVEIDTHNRAKLKDLTHLGAYHNWVEQSFPTEIAKHERNRHLWRVDTLGNKQFLLVLSSDMPSREGLERYGVTGTTLIKQYDAFMDRIQVDDILRFRLVANPTYAVTNTDDRTQIFPHVTVDQQRQWLIKKAEKNGFQLVTNTNSPVIDGQDNYAFDITSREYQPLYRRQSRSQHAVRLSQVAYEGLLRVSNREVFLNALQTGIGREKAFGMGLMTVIPEH
;
A
#
# COMPACT_ATOMS: atom_id res chain seq x y z
N MET A 1 3.07 17.09 -2.16
CA MET A 1 2.91 15.90 -1.29
C MET A 1 4.24 15.47 -0.68
N TYR A 2 4.19 14.69 0.39
CA TYR A 2 5.36 14.19 1.12
C TYR A 2 5.38 12.67 1.16
N LEU A 3 6.56 12.08 0.88
CA LEU A 3 6.86 10.69 1.18
C LEU A 3 7.80 10.64 2.37
N SER A 4 7.35 9.98 3.43
CA SER A 4 8.07 9.88 4.69
C SER A 4 8.38 8.42 5.01
N ARG A 5 9.48 8.19 5.72
CA ARG A 5 9.81 6.87 6.28
C ARG A 5 10.34 6.99 7.70
N VAL A 6 10.10 5.98 8.51
CA VAL A 6 10.72 5.81 9.84
C VAL A 6 10.99 4.33 10.10
N GLU A 7 12.12 4.00 10.70
CA GLU A 7 12.42 2.63 11.14
C GLU A 7 11.54 2.28 12.34
N ILE A 8 10.81 1.18 12.33
CA ILE A 8 10.01 0.70 13.46
C ILE A 8 10.96 0.15 14.53
N ASP A 9 10.76 0.55 15.79
CA ASP A 9 11.62 0.14 16.92
C ASP A 9 11.31 -1.29 17.40
N THR A 10 11.59 -2.28 16.55
CA THR A 10 11.30 -3.71 16.77
C THR A 10 12.02 -4.30 18.00
N HIS A 11 13.04 -3.63 18.51
CA HIS A 11 13.80 -4.05 19.70
C HIS A 11 13.15 -3.54 21.00
N ASN A 12 12.26 -2.54 20.93
CA ASN A 12 11.60 -1.96 22.09
C ASN A 12 10.16 -2.46 22.24
N ARG A 13 10.01 -3.65 22.83
CA ARG A 13 8.69 -4.28 23.04
C ARG A 13 7.72 -3.42 23.85
N ALA A 14 8.22 -2.64 24.82
CA ALA A 14 7.38 -1.76 25.63
C ALA A 14 6.77 -0.64 24.77
N LYS A 15 7.58 -0.07 23.87
CA LYS A 15 7.14 0.95 22.92
C LYS A 15 6.11 0.41 21.93
N LEU A 16 6.29 -0.82 21.45
CA LEU A 16 5.39 -1.45 20.47
C LEU A 16 4.17 -2.16 21.07
N LYS A 17 3.99 -2.16 22.40
CA LYS A 17 2.96 -2.96 23.08
C LYS A 17 1.55 -2.77 22.51
N ASP A 18 1.24 -1.56 22.06
CA ASP A 18 -0.08 -1.20 21.51
C ASP A 18 -0.17 -1.38 19.98
N LEU A 19 0.96 -1.58 19.30
CA LEU A 19 1.07 -1.66 17.84
C LEU A 19 0.83 -3.09 17.32
N THR A 20 -0.37 -3.62 17.61
CA THR A 20 -0.68 -5.06 17.49
C THR A 20 -1.48 -5.45 16.24
N HIS A 21 -2.10 -4.49 15.58
CA HIS A 21 -3.06 -4.73 14.49
C HIS A 21 -3.16 -3.50 13.58
N LEU A 22 -3.78 -3.65 12.40
CA LEU A 22 -3.84 -2.57 11.41
C LEU A 22 -4.50 -1.28 11.92
N GLY A 23 -5.46 -1.39 12.85
CA GLY A 23 -6.09 -0.23 13.49
C GLY A 23 -5.13 0.57 14.38
N ALA A 24 -4.19 -0.09 15.04
CA ALA A 24 -3.16 0.59 15.83
C ALA A 24 -2.14 1.31 14.94
N TYR A 25 -1.72 0.69 13.84
CA TYR A 25 -0.86 1.34 12.83
C TYR A 25 -1.57 2.53 12.17
N HIS A 26 -2.85 2.36 11.79
CA HIS A 26 -3.65 3.46 11.27
C HIS A 26 -3.69 4.62 12.27
N ASN A 27 -4.01 4.35 13.54
CA ASN A 27 -3.99 5.38 14.57
C ASN A 27 -2.61 6.03 14.73
N TRP A 28 -1.51 5.28 14.68
CA TRP A 28 -0.17 5.86 14.71
C TRP A 28 0.06 6.85 13.55
N VAL A 29 -0.32 6.48 12.33
CA VAL A 29 -0.23 7.35 11.16
C VAL A 29 -1.06 8.61 11.35
N GLU A 30 -2.34 8.49 11.71
CA GLU A 30 -3.23 9.65 11.91
C GLU A 30 -2.73 10.59 13.02
N GLN A 31 -2.19 10.04 14.13
CA GLN A 31 -1.61 10.85 15.21
C GLN A 31 -0.31 11.56 14.81
N SER A 32 0.26 11.25 13.65
CA SER A 32 1.44 11.94 13.12
C SER A 32 1.08 13.26 12.42
N PHE A 33 -0.19 13.65 12.35
CA PHE A 33 -0.66 14.88 11.70
C PHE A 33 -1.40 15.82 12.68
N PRO A 34 -0.71 16.39 13.70
CA PRO A 34 -1.35 17.20 14.73
C PRO A 34 -2.02 18.48 14.18
N THR A 35 -1.50 19.03 13.08
CA THR A 35 -2.09 20.21 12.41
C THR A 35 -3.45 19.90 11.81
N GLU A 36 -3.60 18.76 11.15
CA GLU A 36 -4.88 18.30 10.60
C GLU A 36 -5.89 18.04 11.71
N ILE A 37 -5.45 17.39 12.80
CA ILE A 37 -6.28 17.14 13.98
C ILE A 37 -6.79 18.46 14.58
N ALA A 38 -5.93 19.45 14.75
CA ALA A 38 -6.32 20.76 15.30
C ALA A 38 -7.34 21.49 14.39
N LYS A 39 -7.19 21.36 13.07
CA LYS A 39 -8.11 21.92 12.08
C LYS A 39 -9.37 21.09 11.85
N HIS A 40 -9.48 19.91 12.46
CA HIS A 40 -10.54 18.94 12.22
C HIS A 40 -10.61 18.47 10.75
N GLU A 41 -9.48 18.47 10.07
CA GLU A 41 -9.33 17.97 8.70
C GLU A 41 -9.14 16.45 8.73
N ARG A 42 -9.65 15.76 7.71
CA ARG A 42 -9.47 14.32 7.53
C ARG A 42 -8.92 14.06 6.14
N ASN A 43 -7.61 14.20 6.01
CA ASN A 43 -6.92 13.88 4.78
C ASN A 43 -6.72 12.37 4.67
N ARG A 44 -6.44 11.93 3.43
CA ARG A 44 -6.13 10.53 3.17
C ARG A 44 -4.64 10.29 3.29
N HIS A 45 -4.25 9.44 4.23
CA HIS A 45 -2.89 8.94 4.35
C HIS A 45 -2.81 7.54 3.74
N LEU A 46 -1.87 7.35 2.81
CA LEU A 46 -1.48 6.01 2.37
C LEU A 46 -0.22 5.62 3.11
N TRP A 47 -0.18 4.38 3.56
CA TRP A 47 1.00 3.87 4.26
C TRP A 47 1.19 2.39 3.99
N ARG A 48 2.39 1.92 4.28
CA ARG A 48 2.82 0.54 4.12
C ARG A 48 3.96 0.27 5.09
N VAL A 49 4.06 -0.96 5.58
CA VAL A 49 5.25 -1.44 6.28
C VAL A 49 6.07 -2.27 5.31
N ASP A 50 7.34 -1.91 5.13
CA ASP A 50 8.30 -2.64 4.31
C ASP A 50 9.42 -3.21 5.19
N THR A 51 9.84 -4.43 4.88
CA THR A 51 10.99 -5.08 5.54
C THR A 51 12.20 -5.00 4.61
N LEU A 52 13.27 -4.37 5.08
CA LEU A 52 14.55 -4.29 4.39
C LEU A 52 15.63 -4.92 5.27
N GLY A 53 16.11 -6.10 4.85
CA GLY A 53 16.98 -6.92 5.69
C GLY A 53 16.26 -7.34 6.97
N ASN A 54 16.84 -7.03 8.13
CA ASN A 54 16.26 -7.32 9.44
C ASN A 54 15.48 -6.14 10.05
N LYS A 55 15.30 -5.03 9.30
CA LYS A 55 14.64 -3.81 9.76
C LYS A 55 13.28 -3.64 9.10
N GLN A 56 12.33 -3.12 9.85
CA GLN A 56 11.02 -2.75 9.34
C GLN A 56 10.90 -1.24 9.27
N PHE A 57 10.30 -0.73 8.19
CA PHE A 57 10.10 0.70 7.97
C PHE A 57 8.62 0.96 7.72
N LEU A 58 8.07 1.96 8.40
CA LEU A 58 6.79 2.54 8.02
C LEU A 58 7.07 3.58 6.94
N LEU A 59 6.45 3.41 5.76
CA LEU A 59 6.38 4.42 4.71
C LEU A 59 5.00 5.09 4.76
N VAL A 60 4.98 6.43 4.65
CA VAL A 60 3.75 7.23 4.67
C VAL A 60 3.78 8.23 3.53
N LEU A 61 2.74 8.21 2.69
CA LEU A 61 2.45 9.23 1.68
C LEU A 61 1.29 10.09 2.18
N SER A 62 1.52 11.41 2.21
CA SER A 62 0.56 12.39 2.74
C SER A 62 0.59 13.69 1.95
N SER A 63 -0.50 14.45 2.00
CA SER A 63 -0.55 15.79 1.43
C SER A 63 0.23 16.79 2.28
N ASP A 64 -0.01 16.77 3.59
CA ASP A 64 0.68 17.60 4.58
C ASP A 64 1.94 16.92 5.10
N MET A 65 2.86 17.72 5.65
CA MET A 65 4.09 17.22 6.25
C MET A 65 3.77 16.58 7.61
N PRO A 66 4.16 15.31 7.86
CA PRO A 66 3.94 14.69 9.15
C PRO A 66 4.87 15.26 10.23
N SER A 67 4.43 15.17 11.49
CA SER A 67 5.27 15.39 12.66
C SER A 67 6.32 14.28 12.78
N ARG A 68 7.59 14.69 12.85
CA ARG A 68 8.71 13.78 13.15
C ARG A 68 8.50 13.04 14.47
N GLU A 69 8.08 13.76 15.51
CA GLU A 69 7.82 13.20 16.84
C GLU A 69 6.68 12.17 16.81
N GLY A 70 5.64 12.45 16.01
CA GLY A 70 4.53 11.51 15.79
C GLY A 70 4.99 10.21 15.14
N LEU A 71 5.83 10.29 14.10
CA LEU A 71 6.43 9.12 13.47
C LEU A 71 7.40 8.39 14.43
N GLU A 72 8.18 9.11 15.23
CA GLU A 72 9.13 8.49 16.17
C GLU A 72 8.46 7.90 17.43
N ARG A 73 7.14 8.06 17.60
CA ARG A 73 6.36 7.45 18.70
C ARG A 73 6.51 5.93 18.76
N TYR A 74 6.50 5.26 17.62
CA TYR A 74 6.79 3.81 17.51
C TYR A 74 8.04 3.53 16.68
N GLY A 75 8.63 4.58 16.08
CA GLY A 75 9.85 4.48 15.31
C GLY A 75 11.13 4.76 16.11
N VAL A 76 12.29 4.41 15.55
CA VAL A 76 13.59 4.72 16.16
C VAL A 76 13.89 6.22 15.99
N THR A 77 14.18 6.91 17.10
CA THR A 77 14.48 8.36 17.11
C THR A 77 15.63 8.69 16.16
N GLY A 78 15.46 9.75 15.37
CA GLY A 78 16.47 10.19 14.40
C GLY A 78 16.48 9.44 13.06
N THR A 79 15.66 8.39 12.90
CA THR A 79 15.57 7.63 11.62
C THR A 79 14.53 8.20 10.65
N THR A 80 13.69 9.13 11.11
CA THR A 80 12.64 9.72 10.27
C THR A 80 13.24 10.53 9.13
N LEU A 81 12.87 10.19 7.90
CA LEU A 81 13.17 10.99 6.71
C LEU A 81 11.86 11.41 6.05
N ILE A 82 11.76 12.68 5.67
CA ILE A 82 10.62 13.27 4.99
C ILE A 82 11.15 13.92 3.71
N LYS A 83 10.55 13.61 2.57
CA LYS A 83 10.92 14.20 1.27
C LYS A 83 9.68 14.71 0.55
N GLN A 84 9.83 15.82 -0.17
CA GLN A 84 8.83 16.25 -1.14
C GLN A 84 8.77 15.23 -2.28
N TYR A 85 7.56 14.80 -2.62
CA TYR A 85 7.32 13.75 -3.60
C TYR A 85 7.02 14.31 -5.00
N ASP A 86 6.63 15.58 -5.08
CA ASP A 86 6.16 16.23 -6.32
C ASP A 86 7.25 16.24 -7.40
N ALA A 87 8.48 16.61 -7.05
CA ALA A 87 9.59 16.65 -7.99
C ALA A 87 9.95 15.28 -8.61
N PHE A 88 9.63 14.18 -7.92
CA PHE A 88 9.77 12.84 -8.49
C PHE A 88 8.60 12.52 -9.44
N MET A 89 7.37 12.81 -9.01
CA MET A 89 6.17 12.60 -9.82
C MET A 89 6.21 13.39 -11.14
N ASP A 90 6.74 14.62 -11.12
CA ASP A 90 6.85 15.48 -12.30
C ASP A 90 7.71 14.86 -13.40
N ARG A 91 8.71 14.05 -13.02
CA ARG A 91 9.65 13.40 -13.95
C ARG A 91 9.08 12.18 -14.63
N ILE A 92 8.02 11.56 -14.09
CA ILE A 92 7.40 10.38 -14.68
C ILE A 92 6.72 10.77 -16.00
N GLN A 93 7.06 10.06 -17.08
CA GLN A 93 6.49 10.24 -18.42
C GLN A 93 5.77 8.98 -18.89
N VAL A 94 4.98 9.14 -19.96
CA VAL A 94 4.44 8.00 -20.69
C VAL A 94 5.59 7.19 -21.27
N ASP A 95 5.41 5.87 -21.35
CA ASP A 95 6.38 4.87 -21.80
C ASP A 95 7.57 4.61 -20.86
N ASP A 96 7.71 5.35 -19.75
CA ASP A 96 8.69 5.04 -18.72
C ASP A 96 8.49 3.61 -18.20
N ILE A 97 9.58 2.84 -18.16
CA ILE A 97 9.62 1.54 -17.51
C ILE A 97 10.10 1.74 -16.08
N LEU A 98 9.28 1.30 -15.13
CA LEU A 98 9.50 1.51 -13.71
C LEU A 98 9.41 0.18 -12.98
N ARG A 99 10.34 -0.04 -12.04
CA ARG A 99 10.17 -1.05 -10.99
C ARG A 99 9.14 -0.55 -9.99
N PHE A 100 8.18 -1.39 -9.64
CA PHE A 100 7.13 -1.05 -8.69
C PHE A 100 7.08 -2.03 -7.51
N ARG A 101 6.58 -1.52 -6.39
CA ARG A 101 6.06 -2.32 -5.28
C ARG A 101 4.69 -1.79 -4.89
N LEU A 102 3.70 -2.67 -4.84
CA LEU A 102 2.33 -2.39 -4.42
C LEU A 102 1.91 -3.40 -3.35
N VAL A 103 1.40 -2.93 -2.22
CA VAL A 103 0.71 -3.79 -1.25
C VAL A 103 -0.78 -3.48 -1.33
N ALA A 104 -1.62 -4.45 -1.63
CA ALA A 104 -3.05 -4.22 -1.84
C ALA A 104 -3.93 -5.30 -1.17
N ASN A 105 -5.24 -5.04 -1.12
CA ASN A 105 -6.27 -6.04 -0.85
C ASN A 105 -6.98 -6.40 -2.17
N PRO A 106 -6.63 -7.54 -2.80
CA PRO A 106 -7.28 -7.99 -4.02
C PRO A 106 -8.69 -8.48 -3.68
N THR A 107 -9.72 -7.78 -4.15
CA THR A 107 -11.12 -8.08 -3.85
C THR A 107 -11.99 -8.09 -5.10
N TYR A 108 -13.07 -8.86 -5.05
CA TYR A 108 -14.17 -8.82 -6.01
C TYR A 108 -15.51 -8.58 -5.29
N ALA A 109 -16.49 -8.08 -6.05
CA ALA A 109 -17.84 -7.82 -5.57
C ALA A 109 -18.79 -8.90 -6.11
N VAL A 110 -19.70 -9.37 -5.26
CA VAL A 110 -20.78 -10.29 -5.63
C VAL A 110 -22.09 -9.64 -5.21
N THR A 111 -23.02 -9.49 -6.15
CA THR A 111 -24.39 -9.06 -5.87
C THR A 111 -25.24 -10.29 -5.61
N ASN A 112 -25.82 -10.37 -4.41
CA ASN A 112 -26.69 -11.47 -4.02
C ASN A 112 -28.10 -11.28 -4.58
N THR A 113 -28.95 -12.29 -4.45
CA THR A 113 -30.34 -12.28 -4.90
C THR A 113 -31.23 -11.23 -4.19
N ASP A 114 -30.76 -10.66 -3.07
CA ASP A 114 -31.42 -9.57 -2.33
C ASP A 114 -30.88 -8.18 -2.71
N ASP A 115 -30.23 -8.04 -3.88
CA ASP A 115 -29.56 -6.84 -4.39
C ASP A 115 -28.45 -6.28 -3.48
N ARG A 116 -28.03 -7.02 -2.45
CA ARG A 116 -26.92 -6.62 -1.60
C ARG A 116 -25.59 -7.03 -2.23
N THR A 117 -24.71 -6.04 -2.41
CA THR A 117 -23.33 -6.28 -2.85
C THR A 117 -22.44 -6.61 -1.66
N GLN A 118 -21.82 -7.78 -1.68
CA GLN A 118 -20.80 -8.21 -0.72
C GLN A 118 -19.42 -8.22 -1.38
N ILE A 119 -18.39 -7.92 -0.59
CA ILE A 119 -17.00 -7.85 -1.05
C ILE A 119 -16.23 -9.02 -0.48
N PHE A 120 -15.57 -9.78 -1.35
CA PHE A 120 -14.78 -10.95 -0.99
C PHE A 120 -13.33 -10.78 -1.44
N PRO A 121 -12.35 -11.25 -0.66
CA PRO A 121 -10.96 -11.27 -1.09
C PRO A 121 -10.72 -12.36 -2.13
N HIS A 122 -9.86 -12.10 -3.10
CA HIS A 122 -9.28 -13.17 -3.93
C HIS A 122 -8.31 -14.01 -3.10
N VAL A 123 -8.43 -15.33 -3.25
CA VAL A 123 -7.72 -16.29 -2.39
C VAL A 123 -6.58 -16.97 -3.12
N THR A 124 -6.74 -17.36 -4.38
CA THR A 124 -5.66 -18.06 -5.11
C THR A 124 -4.64 -17.08 -5.69
N VAL A 125 -3.42 -17.57 -5.94
CA VAL A 125 -2.36 -16.78 -6.58
C VAL A 125 -2.83 -16.26 -7.94
N ASP A 126 -3.42 -17.12 -8.76
CA ASP A 126 -3.90 -16.73 -10.10
C ASP A 126 -4.98 -15.65 -10.02
N GLN A 127 -5.95 -15.77 -9.11
CA GLN A 127 -6.96 -14.73 -8.90
C GLN A 127 -6.34 -13.39 -8.49
N GLN A 128 -5.31 -13.42 -7.63
CA GLN A 128 -4.60 -12.24 -7.16
C GLN A 128 -3.74 -11.61 -8.26
N ARG A 129 -3.08 -12.41 -9.12
CA ARG A 129 -2.37 -11.92 -10.30
C ARG A 129 -3.33 -11.28 -11.30
N GLN A 130 -4.41 -11.98 -11.63
CA GLN A 130 -5.45 -11.48 -12.53
C GLN A 130 -6.11 -10.20 -12.02
N TRP A 131 -6.22 -10.03 -10.70
CA TRP A 131 -6.69 -8.78 -10.11
C TRP A 131 -5.77 -7.61 -10.45
N LEU A 132 -4.45 -7.76 -10.30
CA LEU A 132 -3.49 -6.69 -10.64
C LEU A 132 -3.50 -6.40 -12.13
N ILE A 133 -3.51 -7.44 -12.98
CA ILE A 133 -3.58 -7.32 -14.44
C ILE A 133 -4.79 -6.47 -14.85
N LYS A 134 -5.98 -6.77 -14.29
CA LYS A 134 -7.21 -5.98 -14.55
C LYS A 134 -7.16 -4.57 -13.97
N LYS A 135 -6.35 -4.33 -12.93
CA LYS A 135 -6.19 -3.00 -12.32
C LYS A 135 -5.20 -2.13 -13.09
N ALA A 136 -4.19 -2.70 -13.74
CA ALA A 136 -3.11 -1.96 -14.39
C ALA A 136 -3.66 -0.89 -15.35
N GLU A 137 -4.45 -1.31 -16.34
CA GLU A 137 -4.99 -0.42 -17.37
C GLU A 137 -5.82 0.73 -16.78
N LYS A 138 -6.69 0.40 -15.80
CA LYS A 138 -7.54 1.39 -15.10
C LYS A 138 -6.76 2.39 -14.26
N ASN A 139 -5.50 2.12 -13.97
CA ASN A 139 -4.62 2.96 -13.18
C ASN A 139 -3.48 3.55 -14.03
N GLY A 140 -3.60 3.57 -15.36
CA GLY A 140 -2.69 4.30 -16.23
C GLY A 140 -1.32 3.64 -16.43
N PHE A 141 -1.21 2.33 -16.20
CA PHE A 141 0.00 1.58 -16.51
C PHE A 141 -0.30 0.23 -17.17
N GLN A 142 0.70 -0.35 -17.80
CA GLN A 142 0.70 -1.70 -18.34
C GLN A 142 1.78 -2.51 -17.62
N LEU A 143 1.52 -3.79 -17.38
CA LEU A 143 2.54 -4.69 -16.84
C LEU A 143 3.46 -5.12 -17.99
N VAL A 144 4.76 -5.05 -17.78
CA VAL A 144 5.75 -5.49 -18.78
C VAL A 144 5.65 -7.00 -18.95
N THR A 145 5.90 -7.52 -20.15
CA THR A 145 5.93 -8.96 -20.42
C THR A 145 7.37 -9.46 -20.62
N ASN A 146 7.65 -10.67 -20.14
CA ASN A 146 8.90 -11.39 -20.36
C ASN A 146 8.83 -12.08 -21.73
N THR A 147 9.50 -11.51 -22.72
CA THR A 147 9.54 -12.06 -24.10
C THR A 147 10.21 -13.44 -24.19
N ASN A 148 11.04 -13.79 -23.20
CA ASN A 148 11.81 -15.04 -23.17
C ASN A 148 11.12 -16.16 -22.38
N SER A 149 9.96 -15.89 -21.76
CA SER A 149 9.18 -16.89 -21.03
C SER A 149 7.95 -17.26 -21.87
N PRO A 150 7.92 -18.46 -22.48
CA PRO A 150 6.72 -18.90 -23.19
C PRO A 150 5.55 -18.94 -22.21
N VAL A 151 4.38 -18.50 -22.67
CA VAL A 151 3.11 -18.65 -21.94
C VAL A 151 2.83 -20.16 -21.88
N ILE A 152 3.17 -20.78 -20.76
CA ILE A 152 2.80 -22.18 -20.49
C ILE A 152 1.36 -22.16 -19.97
N ASP A 153 0.57 -23.14 -20.39
CA ASP A 153 -0.88 -23.20 -20.13
C ASP A 153 -1.22 -22.86 -18.67
N GLY A 154 -1.96 -21.77 -18.47
CA GLY A 154 -2.36 -21.25 -17.15
C GLY A 154 -1.43 -20.21 -16.50
N GLN A 155 -0.25 -19.90 -17.03
CA GLN A 155 0.66 -18.88 -16.49
C GLN A 155 0.81 -17.67 -17.42
N ASP A 156 0.56 -16.47 -16.89
CA ASP A 156 0.86 -15.23 -17.61
C ASP A 156 2.37 -14.98 -17.71
N ASN A 157 2.81 -14.23 -18.72
CA ASN A 157 4.22 -13.90 -18.93
C ASN A 157 4.58 -12.51 -18.42
N TYR A 158 3.82 -11.93 -17.48
CA TYR A 158 4.12 -10.60 -16.98
C TYR A 158 5.34 -10.61 -16.05
N ALA A 159 6.17 -9.58 -16.15
CA ALA A 159 7.37 -9.33 -15.37
C ALA A 159 7.04 -8.80 -13.96
N PHE A 160 6.16 -9.49 -13.23
CA PHE A 160 5.88 -9.23 -11.81
C PHE A 160 5.59 -10.53 -11.06
N ASP A 161 5.78 -10.49 -9.75
CA ASP A 161 5.46 -11.59 -8.84
C ASP A 161 4.74 -11.11 -7.57
N ILE A 162 4.15 -12.07 -6.86
CA ILE A 162 3.59 -11.87 -5.53
C ILE A 162 4.67 -12.26 -4.50
N THR A 163 5.25 -11.26 -3.84
CA THR A 163 6.35 -11.48 -2.88
C THR A 163 5.87 -11.85 -1.48
N SER A 164 4.63 -11.52 -1.12
CA SER A 164 4.03 -11.93 0.15
C SER A 164 2.50 -11.95 0.09
N ARG A 165 1.90 -12.83 0.90
CA ARG A 165 0.46 -13.02 1.05
C ARG A 165 0.14 -13.29 2.51
N GLU A 166 -0.58 -12.36 3.14
CA GLU A 166 -0.83 -12.42 4.58
C GLU A 166 -2.27 -12.04 4.91
N TYR A 167 -2.79 -12.57 6.01
CA TYR A 167 -4.07 -12.17 6.56
C TYR A 167 -3.86 -11.39 7.86
N GLN A 168 -3.93 -10.07 7.74
CA GLN A 168 -3.61 -9.13 8.80
C GLN A 168 -4.84 -8.85 9.68
N PRO A 169 -4.71 -8.91 11.01
CA PRO A 169 -5.82 -8.68 11.93
C PRO A 169 -6.20 -7.19 12.01
N LEU A 170 -7.50 -6.94 12.11
CA LEU A 170 -8.10 -5.64 12.40
C LEU A 170 -9.16 -5.83 13.50
N TYR A 171 -8.89 -5.27 14.68
CA TYR A 171 -9.87 -5.21 15.76
C TYR A 171 -10.73 -3.97 15.63
N ARG A 172 -12.06 -4.13 15.62
CA ARG A 172 -13.01 -3.01 15.59
C ARG A 172 -13.42 -2.68 17.02
N ARG A 173 -13.24 -1.41 17.43
CA ARG A 173 -13.48 -0.90 18.79
C ARG A 173 -14.90 -1.13 19.35
N GLN A 174 -15.89 -1.46 18.51
CA GLN A 174 -17.30 -1.59 18.87
C GLN A 174 -17.88 -3.02 18.82
N SER A 175 -17.12 -4.05 18.46
CA SER A 175 -17.68 -5.41 18.48
C SER A 175 -17.58 -6.01 19.88
N ARG A 176 -18.74 -6.34 20.48
CA ARG A 176 -18.83 -7.19 21.68
C ARG A 176 -18.28 -8.61 21.43
N SER A 177 -18.01 -8.99 20.18
CA SER A 177 -17.30 -10.21 19.84
C SER A 177 -15.80 -9.94 19.68
N GLN A 178 -14.97 -10.70 20.37
CA GLN A 178 -13.50 -10.65 20.27
C GLN A 178 -12.91 -11.07 18.89
N HIS A 179 -13.74 -11.26 17.87
CA HIS A 179 -13.28 -11.73 16.56
C HIS A 179 -12.71 -10.58 15.73
N ALA A 180 -11.39 -10.65 15.47
CA ALA A 180 -10.71 -9.77 14.52
C ALA A 180 -11.25 -10.00 13.10
N VAL A 181 -11.53 -8.92 12.37
CA VAL A 181 -11.66 -9.01 10.92
C VAL A 181 -10.26 -9.24 10.35
N ARG A 182 -10.11 -10.19 9.44
CA ARG A 182 -8.82 -10.44 8.77
C ARG A 182 -8.86 -9.87 7.35
N LEU A 183 -7.95 -8.96 7.05
CA LEU A 183 -7.81 -8.36 5.73
C LEU A 183 -6.74 -9.12 4.94
N SER A 184 -7.06 -9.49 3.70
CA SER A 184 -6.10 -10.10 2.77
C SER A 184 -5.15 -9.02 2.29
N GLN A 185 -3.86 -9.18 2.56
CA GLN A 185 -2.79 -8.28 2.14
C GLN A 185 -1.87 -9.04 1.19
N VAL A 186 -1.67 -8.49 0.00
CA VAL A 186 -0.84 -9.09 -1.05
C VAL A 186 0.16 -8.06 -1.54
N ALA A 187 1.43 -8.41 -1.48
CA ALA A 187 2.52 -7.59 -2.00
C ALA A 187 2.89 -8.05 -3.40
N TYR A 188 2.88 -7.11 -4.34
CA TYR A 188 3.27 -7.29 -5.73
C TYR A 188 4.52 -6.48 -6.01
N GLU A 189 5.47 -7.09 -6.70
CA GLU A 189 6.67 -6.42 -7.20
C GLU A 189 6.93 -6.80 -8.65
N GLY A 190 7.45 -5.87 -9.43
CA GLY A 190 7.76 -6.14 -10.83
C GLY A 190 7.99 -4.88 -11.64
N LEU A 191 7.78 -5.02 -12.95
CA LEU A 191 7.96 -3.97 -13.93
C LEU A 191 6.62 -3.54 -14.51
N LEU A 192 6.47 -2.23 -14.63
CA LEU A 192 5.36 -1.61 -15.35
C LEU A 192 5.88 -0.61 -16.36
N ARG A 193 5.07 -0.35 -17.39
CA ARG A 193 5.21 0.76 -18.31
C ARG A 193 4.09 1.75 -18.07
N VAL A 194 4.41 3.03 -17.94
CA VAL A 194 3.38 4.08 -17.82
C VAL A 194 2.64 4.21 -19.15
N SER A 195 1.32 4.08 -19.14
CA SER A 195 0.48 4.21 -20.35
C SER A 195 -0.33 5.50 -20.37
N ASN A 196 -0.70 6.05 -19.21
CA ASN A 196 -1.32 7.35 -19.08
C ASN A 196 -0.78 8.05 -17.82
N ARG A 197 0.01 9.10 -18.01
CA ARG A 197 0.68 9.83 -16.94
C ARG A 197 -0.28 10.36 -15.89
N GLU A 198 -1.33 11.07 -16.28
CA GLU A 198 -2.26 11.71 -15.33
C GLU A 198 -3.00 10.69 -14.47
N VAL A 199 -3.51 9.63 -15.09
CA VAL A 199 -4.20 8.53 -14.39
C VAL A 199 -3.24 7.80 -13.45
N PHE A 200 -2.00 7.56 -13.91
CA PHE A 200 -0.97 6.90 -13.12
C PHE A 200 -0.53 7.73 -11.91
N LEU A 201 -0.27 9.03 -12.09
CA LEU A 201 0.04 9.93 -10.99
C LEU A 201 -1.09 9.98 -9.97
N ASN A 202 -2.34 10.04 -10.41
CA ASN A 202 -3.49 9.96 -9.51
C ASN A 202 -3.55 8.61 -8.76
N ALA A 203 -3.20 7.50 -9.41
CA ALA A 203 -3.13 6.19 -8.75
C ALA A 203 -2.03 6.12 -7.68
N LEU A 204 -0.86 6.73 -7.92
CA LEU A 204 0.22 6.83 -6.92
C LEU A 204 -0.20 7.67 -5.70
N GLN A 205 -0.95 8.75 -5.92
CA GLN A 205 -1.38 9.68 -4.86
C GLN A 205 -2.57 9.14 -4.04
N THR A 206 -3.54 8.52 -4.72
CA THR A 206 -4.81 8.10 -4.09
C THR A 206 -4.82 6.61 -3.72
N GLY A 207 -3.87 5.83 -4.23
CA GLY A 207 -3.66 4.42 -3.97
C GLY A 207 -4.57 3.49 -4.77
N ILE A 208 -4.20 2.21 -4.84
CA ILE A 208 -4.87 1.20 -5.68
C ILE A 208 -5.56 0.14 -4.81
N GLY A 209 -6.86 -0.07 -5.01
CA GLY A 209 -7.61 -1.12 -4.32
C GLY A 209 -8.37 -0.64 -3.06
N ARG A 210 -8.79 -1.58 -2.22
CA ARG A 210 -9.57 -1.33 -1.00
C ARG A 210 -8.69 -1.29 0.25
N GLU A 211 -9.29 -0.89 1.37
CA GLU A 211 -8.66 -0.90 2.70
C GLU A 211 -7.41 -0.01 2.84
N LYS A 212 -7.41 1.12 2.11
CA LYS A 212 -6.24 2.02 2.00
C LYS A 212 -5.76 2.61 3.33
N ALA A 213 -6.70 2.83 4.26
CA ALA A 213 -6.39 3.32 5.61
C ALA A 213 -5.60 2.29 6.44
N PHE A 214 -5.54 1.03 6.01
CA PHE A 214 -5.02 -0.10 6.77
C PHE A 214 -3.77 -0.71 6.12
N GLY A 215 -2.87 0.13 5.60
CA GLY A 215 -1.56 -0.32 5.13
C GLY A 215 -1.58 -0.93 3.72
N MET A 216 -2.58 -0.56 2.92
CA MET A 216 -2.81 -1.11 1.58
C MET A 216 -3.04 0.02 0.57
N GLY A 217 -2.86 -0.31 -0.71
CA GLY A 217 -3.01 0.57 -1.84
C GLY A 217 -1.86 1.54 -2.11
N LEU A 218 -0.88 1.68 -1.22
CA LEU A 218 0.33 2.44 -1.54
C LEU A 218 1.18 1.68 -2.57
N MET A 219 1.37 2.31 -3.73
CA MET A 219 2.35 1.91 -4.74
C MET A 219 3.54 2.88 -4.69
N THR A 220 4.74 2.33 -4.77
CA THR A 220 5.97 3.11 -5.00
C THR A 220 6.63 2.62 -6.27
N VAL A 221 7.28 3.54 -6.98
CA VAL A 221 8.01 3.24 -8.20
C VAL A 221 9.41 3.83 -8.18
N ILE A 222 10.32 3.18 -8.90
CA ILE A 222 11.67 3.67 -9.17
C ILE A 222 11.98 3.46 -10.66
N PRO A 223 12.71 4.39 -11.30
CA PRO A 223 13.15 4.20 -12.68
C PRO A 223 13.96 2.92 -12.85
N GLU A 224 13.68 2.18 -13.92
CA GLU A 224 14.55 1.13 -14.40
C GLU A 224 15.63 1.77 -15.28
N HIS A 225 16.88 1.68 -14.82
CA HIS A 225 18.08 2.09 -15.57
C HIS A 225 18.57 0.96 -16.45
#